data_AF-A0A9Q7UEP9-F1
#
_entry.id   AF-A0A9Q7UEP9-F1
#
_cell.length_a   1.000
_cell.length_b   1.000
_cell.length_c   1.000
_cell.angle_alpha   90.00
_cell.angle_beta   90.00
_cell.angle_gamma   90.00
#
_symmetry.space_group_name_H-M   'P 1'
#
loop_
_entity.id
_entity.type
_entity.pdbx_description
1 polymer ?
#
loop_
_entity_poly.entity_id
_entity_poly.type
_entity_poly.pdbx_seq_one_letter_code
_entity_poly.pdbx_strand_id
1 'polypeptide(L)'
;MASIDQHEPLRELDAELDGEITRHSTHDHDIDEKRITGSEGLIDAKVISAFHELGGDFGDAVPYALLETRKMLERDVEEEPLDHGLNKKRAVACEVLVERLVSHIQRSAMEKGSPSARYHLCLTKKFRRYESDGDVTIPTSALEAAIDQNCVPVLASIEARRATQAIWEGSLVQKYSQHGYTYFVPYDRKDDGAFLSHFHPSRLGVPKYSYVTNIVLWIFFLAVFTVQTRTLKSFDVFEGILWVMAAGYIVEDVSRWTKISGLGAIEFWTIMDIFTDGLLLLSFCFRVASFVAHGKKHDTYQLRAFQFLACVAPLIWIQLLKVADGFVYFGTLTVIILRMFKESAIFFTLLALVMIGFGHAFLALDAADESRVDNVVVKAGVGGKQTVLDKAQKPTRDPLCQLLSSRVESSPFFLSRSSPQ
;
A
#
# COMPACT_ATOMS: atom_id res chain seq x y z
N MET A 1 21.47 40.29 62.28
CA MET A 1 21.48 38.83 62.07
C MET A 1 20.25 38.21 62.74
N ALA A 2 19.05 38.46 62.21
CA ALA A 2 17.81 37.81 62.64
C ALA A 2 16.71 38.13 61.61
N SER A 3 16.74 37.45 60.46
CA SER A 3 15.68 37.57 59.44
C SER A 3 15.67 36.44 58.40
N ILE A 4 16.53 35.41 58.54
CA ILE A 4 16.65 34.35 57.53
C ILE A 4 15.79 33.10 57.88
N ASP A 5 15.38 32.93 59.13
CA ASP A 5 14.71 31.70 59.60
C ASP A 5 13.17 31.69 59.44
N GLN A 6 12.54 32.76 58.94
CA GLN A 6 11.07 32.81 58.82
C GLN A 6 10.53 32.29 57.48
N HIS A 7 11.41 31.96 56.52
CA HIS A 7 11.02 31.49 55.18
C HIS A 7 11.18 29.98 54.98
N GLU A 8 11.73 29.26 55.94
CA GLU A 8 11.89 27.81 55.89
C GLU A 8 10.55 27.05 55.86
N PRO A 9 9.53 27.38 56.68
CA PRO A 9 8.25 26.65 56.64
C PRO A 9 7.42 26.95 55.38
N LEU A 10 7.61 28.11 54.74
CA LEU A 10 6.96 28.45 53.46
C LEU A 10 7.60 27.69 52.29
N ARG A 11 8.91 27.46 52.34
CA ARG A 11 9.64 26.72 51.31
C ARG A 11 9.38 25.22 51.39
N GLU A 12 9.13 24.70 52.59
CA GLU A 12 8.63 23.34 52.81
C GLU A 12 7.19 23.19 52.31
N LEU A 13 6.31 24.17 52.56
CA LEU A 13 4.94 24.16 52.03
C LEU A 13 4.90 24.25 50.49
N ASP A 14 5.74 25.10 49.87
CA ASP A 14 5.84 25.18 48.41
C ASP A 14 6.42 23.88 47.81
N ALA A 15 7.38 23.24 48.48
CA ALA A 15 7.93 21.96 48.05
C ALA A 15 6.94 20.79 48.22
N GLU A 16 6.08 20.85 49.23
CA GLU A 16 5.01 19.88 49.48
C GLU A 16 3.85 20.09 48.50
N LEU A 17 3.48 21.34 48.21
CA LEU A 17 2.48 21.71 47.21
C LEU A 17 2.94 21.39 45.78
N ASP A 18 4.19 21.69 45.41
CA ASP A 18 4.79 21.27 44.14
C ASP A 18 4.89 19.75 44.07
N GLY A 19 5.25 19.07 45.17
CA GLY A 19 5.24 17.62 45.25
C GLY A 19 3.85 17.00 45.04
N GLU A 20 2.80 17.64 45.55
CA GLU A 20 1.41 17.21 45.45
C GLU A 20 0.80 17.53 44.08
N ILE A 21 1.13 18.68 43.48
CA ILE A 21 0.79 19.04 42.09
C ILE A 21 1.49 18.10 41.10
N THR A 22 2.77 17.78 41.33
CA THR A 22 3.52 16.85 40.46
C THR A 22 3.02 15.40 40.63
N ARG A 23 2.60 15.00 41.83
CA ARG A 23 1.98 13.68 42.09
C ARG A 23 0.55 13.58 41.54
N HIS A 24 -0.24 14.65 41.55
CA HIS A 24 -1.57 14.65 40.94
C HIS A 24 -1.51 14.70 39.41
N SER A 25 -0.58 15.49 38.84
CA SER A 25 -0.38 15.54 37.38
C SER A 25 0.09 14.21 36.80
N THR A 26 0.86 13.40 37.55
CA THR A 26 1.35 12.10 37.05
C THR A 26 0.32 10.97 37.14
N HIS A 27 -0.82 11.16 37.83
CA HIS A 27 -1.83 10.11 38.03
C HIS A 27 -3.08 10.24 37.13
N ASP A 28 -3.35 11.41 36.55
CA ASP A 28 -4.55 11.63 35.71
C ASP A 28 -4.39 11.22 34.23
N HIS A 29 -3.21 10.73 33.83
CA HIS A 29 -2.93 10.31 32.45
C HIS A 29 -3.29 8.85 32.12
N ASP A 30 -3.65 8.04 33.13
CA ASP A 30 -3.93 6.61 32.97
C ASP A 30 -5.43 6.30 32.87
N ILE A 31 -6.12 6.97 31.94
CA ILE A 31 -7.41 6.47 31.46
C ILE A 31 -7.15 5.23 30.61
N ASP A 32 -7.70 4.08 31.00
CA ASP A 32 -7.68 2.86 30.21
C ASP A 32 -8.43 3.05 28.88
N GLU A 33 -7.82 2.66 27.76
CA GLU A 33 -8.47 2.70 26.43
C GLU A 33 -9.78 1.88 26.40
N LYS A 34 -9.88 0.86 27.25
CA LYS A 34 -11.10 0.06 27.42
C LYS A 34 -12.27 0.86 28.00
N ARG A 35 -12.00 1.86 28.84
CA ARG A 35 -13.03 2.76 29.40
C ARG A 35 -13.52 3.78 28.38
N ILE A 36 -12.72 4.07 27.35
CA ILE A 36 -13.10 4.97 26.25
C ILE A 36 -13.95 4.21 25.23
N THR A 37 -13.54 2.98 24.90
CA THR A 37 -14.20 2.15 23.88
C THR A 37 -15.46 1.42 24.40
N GLY A 38 -15.54 1.16 25.71
CA GLY A 38 -16.67 0.45 26.34
C GLY A 38 -18.02 1.15 26.16
N SER A 39 -19.11 0.38 26.05
CA SER A 39 -20.48 0.89 25.90
C SER A 39 -20.92 1.74 27.09
N GLU A 40 -20.60 1.30 28.32
CA GLU A 40 -20.75 2.05 29.59
C GLU A 40 -19.47 2.82 29.95
N GLY A 41 -18.81 3.38 28.94
CA GLY A 41 -17.57 4.11 29.07
C GLY A 41 -17.74 5.59 29.43
N LEU A 42 -16.64 6.34 29.35
CA LEU A 42 -16.60 7.80 29.58
C LEU A 42 -17.54 8.58 28.63
N ILE A 43 -17.85 8.01 27.47
CA ILE A 43 -18.70 8.58 26.44
C ILE A 43 -20.15 8.12 26.67
N ASP A 44 -20.82 8.76 27.63
CA ASP A 44 -22.23 8.50 27.94
C ASP A 44 -23.19 9.16 26.92
N ALA A 45 -24.45 8.73 26.91
CA ALA A 45 -25.52 9.32 26.09
C ALA A 45 -25.67 10.84 26.28
N LYS A 46 -25.41 11.33 27.50
CA LYS A 46 -25.41 12.77 27.83
C LYS A 46 -24.30 13.54 27.11
N VAL A 47 -23.12 12.93 26.96
CA VAL A 47 -22.01 13.53 26.23
C VAL A 47 -22.39 13.64 24.75
N ILE A 48 -22.98 12.59 24.19
CA ILE A 48 -23.42 12.56 22.79
C ILE A 48 -24.51 13.60 22.55
N SER A 49 -25.49 13.74 23.44
CA SER A 49 -26.53 14.77 23.32
C SER A 49 -25.95 16.18 23.43
N ALA A 50 -24.98 16.40 24.32
CA ALA A 50 -24.29 17.69 24.43
C ALA A 50 -23.54 18.05 23.14
N PHE A 51 -22.85 17.09 22.50
CA PHE A 51 -22.20 17.33 21.19
C PHE A 51 -23.21 17.58 20.06
N HIS A 52 -24.37 16.91 20.11
CA HIS A 52 -25.44 17.17 19.15
C HIS A 52 -26.06 18.56 19.34
N GLU A 53 -26.26 18.99 20.58
CA GLU A 53 -26.75 20.34 20.93
C GLU A 53 -25.72 21.44 20.58
N LEU A 54 -24.43 21.17 20.78
CA LEU A 54 -23.34 22.07 20.35
C LEU A 54 -23.39 22.36 18.85
N GLY A 55 -23.79 21.36 18.06
CA GLY A 55 -23.96 21.50 16.61
C GLY A 55 -25.10 22.45 16.20
N GLY A 56 -26.09 22.67 17.07
CA GLY A 56 -27.25 23.51 16.78
C GLY A 56 -27.91 23.19 15.43
N ASP A 57 -28.05 24.22 14.59
CA ASP A 57 -28.61 24.09 13.24
C ASP A 57 -27.72 23.28 12.27
N PHE A 58 -26.43 23.14 12.60
CA PHE A 58 -25.42 22.43 11.81
C PHE A 58 -24.96 21.13 12.49
N GLY A 59 -25.89 20.40 13.12
CA GLY A 59 -25.61 19.09 13.75
C GLY A 59 -24.90 18.09 12.82
N ASP A 60 -25.14 18.17 11.51
CA ASP A 60 -24.49 17.31 10.50
C ASP A 60 -22.99 17.60 10.31
N ALA A 61 -22.49 18.78 10.70
CA ALA A 61 -21.09 19.16 10.56
C ALA A 61 -20.22 18.66 11.72
N VAL A 62 -20.84 18.30 12.86
CA VAL A 62 -20.12 17.89 14.07
C VAL A 62 -19.27 16.62 13.84
N PRO A 63 -19.75 15.57 13.15
CA PRO A 63 -18.91 14.41 12.82
C PRO A 63 -17.67 14.78 11.98
N TYR A 64 -17.81 15.71 11.03
CA TYR A 64 -16.68 16.19 10.23
C TYR A 64 -15.67 16.96 11.08
N ALA A 65 -16.15 17.86 11.95
CA ALA A 65 -15.28 18.62 12.86
C ALA A 65 -14.50 17.70 13.81
N LEU A 66 -15.12 16.64 14.34
CA LEU A 66 -14.46 15.67 15.21
C LEU A 66 -13.35 14.89 14.47
N LEU A 67 -13.53 14.55 13.19
CA LEU A 67 -12.50 13.92 12.38
C LEU A 67 -11.34 14.87 12.08
N GLU A 68 -11.60 16.16 11.88
CA GLU A 68 -10.53 17.16 11.74
C GLU A 68 -9.76 17.35 13.05
N THR A 69 -10.44 17.34 14.20
CA THR A 69 -9.79 17.36 15.52
C THR A 69 -8.91 16.12 15.73
N ARG A 70 -9.38 14.93 15.31
CA ARG A 70 -8.58 13.70 15.34
C ARG A 70 -7.30 13.84 14.53
N LYS A 71 -7.38 14.35 13.29
CA LYS A 71 -6.21 14.61 12.44
C LYS A 71 -5.21 15.56 13.10
N MET A 72 -5.71 16.62 13.72
CA MET A 72 -4.88 17.56 14.45
C MET A 72 -4.18 16.89 15.64
N LEU A 73 -4.91 16.10 16.44
CA LEU A 73 -4.35 15.35 17.55
C LEU A 73 -3.31 14.32 17.09
N GLU A 74 -3.50 13.66 15.96
CA GLU A 74 -2.49 12.74 15.40
C GLU A 74 -1.21 13.47 15.00
N ARG A 75 -1.33 14.68 14.44
CA ARG A 75 -0.15 15.53 14.15
C ARG A 75 0.52 15.97 15.45
N ASP A 76 -0.24 16.37 16.45
CA ASP A 76 0.29 16.80 17.75
C ASP A 76 0.99 15.63 18.48
N VAL A 77 0.56 14.38 18.25
CA VAL A 77 1.24 13.17 18.74
C VAL A 77 2.64 13.00 18.12
N GLU A 78 2.82 13.40 16.86
CA GLU A 78 4.14 13.36 16.19
C GLU A 78 5.04 14.54 16.59
N GLU A 79 4.45 15.72 16.80
CA GLU A 79 5.18 16.95 17.15
C GLU A 79 5.57 17.01 18.64
N GLU A 80 4.72 16.54 19.55
CA GLU A 80 4.90 16.60 21.00
C GLU A 80 4.98 15.20 21.64
N PRO A 81 6.20 14.64 21.81
CA PRO A 81 6.35 13.27 22.32
C PRO A 81 6.04 13.12 23.83
N LEU A 82 5.98 14.23 24.57
CA LEU A 82 5.72 14.22 26.03
C LEU A 82 4.28 13.81 26.34
N ASP A 83 3.31 14.34 25.59
CA ASP A 83 1.88 14.07 25.77
C ASP A 83 1.33 13.03 24.77
N HIS A 84 2.24 12.29 24.12
CA HIS A 84 1.92 11.29 23.10
C HIS A 84 0.81 10.33 23.54
N GLY A 85 0.87 9.81 24.78
CA GLY A 85 -0.14 8.89 25.31
C GLY A 85 -1.53 9.52 25.45
N LEU A 86 -1.60 10.77 25.92
CA LEU A 86 -2.87 11.48 26.15
C LEU A 86 -3.52 11.89 24.83
N ASN A 87 -2.75 12.48 23.91
CA ASN A 87 -3.27 12.93 22.61
C ASN A 87 -3.72 11.74 21.76
N LYS A 88 -3.01 10.60 21.83
CA LYS A 88 -3.47 9.35 21.21
C LYS A 88 -4.81 8.86 21.79
N LYS A 89 -4.97 8.87 23.11
CA LYS A 89 -6.24 8.49 23.76
C LYS A 89 -7.39 9.44 23.40
N ARG A 90 -7.11 10.75 23.28
CA ARG A 90 -8.09 11.75 22.81
C ARG A 90 -8.51 11.50 21.36
N ALA A 91 -7.56 11.15 20.49
CA ALA A 91 -7.86 10.77 19.11
C ALA A 91 -8.81 9.56 19.06
N VAL A 92 -8.54 8.52 19.85
CA VAL A 92 -9.43 7.35 19.99
C VAL A 92 -10.81 7.75 20.54
N ALA A 93 -10.87 8.66 21.51
CA ALA A 93 -12.14 9.16 22.02
C ALA A 93 -12.96 9.89 20.94
N CYS A 94 -12.31 10.67 20.07
CA CYS A 94 -12.97 11.29 18.91
C CYS A 94 -13.56 10.24 17.95
N GLU A 95 -12.86 9.13 17.69
CA GLU A 95 -13.38 8.04 16.84
C GLU A 95 -14.68 7.46 17.39
N VAL A 96 -14.68 7.09 18.68
CA VAL A 96 -15.85 6.53 19.35
C VAL A 96 -17.00 7.55 19.43
N LEU A 97 -16.69 8.82 19.65
CA LEU A 97 -17.67 9.91 19.64
C LEU A 97 -18.34 10.05 18.27
N VAL A 98 -17.56 10.02 17.18
CA VAL A 98 -18.09 10.12 15.80
C VAL A 98 -19.05 8.97 15.53
N GLU A 99 -18.67 7.73 15.83
CA GLU A 99 -19.53 6.56 15.61
C GLU A 99 -20.88 6.71 16.32
N ARG A 100 -20.85 7.00 17.63
CA ARG A 100 -22.07 7.10 18.44
C ARG A 100 -22.92 8.31 18.08
N LEU A 101 -22.29 9.43 17.74
CA LEU A 101 -22.97 10.66 17.34
C LEU A 101 -23.70 10.47 16.01
N VAL A 102 -23.07 9.80 15.03
CA VAL A 102 -23.72 9.52 13.74
C VAL A 102 -24.93 8.61 13.94
N SER A 103 -24.84 7.57 14.79
CA SER A 103 -26.00 6.75 15.14
C SER A 103 -27.10 7.56 15.85
N HIS A 104 -26.74 8.53 16.68
CA HIS A 104 -27.68 9.39 17.40
C HIS A 104 -28.40 10.38 16.47
N ILE A 105 -27.65 11.09 15.61
CA ILE A 105 -28.19 11.98 14.57
C ILE A 105 -29.14 11.21 13.66
N GLN A 106 -28.78 9.99 13.31
CA GLN A 106 -29.62 9.13 12.50
C GLN A 106 -30.95 8.80 13.18
N ARG A 107 -30.91 8.41 14.45
CA ARG A 107 -32.11 8.07 15.22
C ARG A 107 -33.03 9.29 15.35
N SER A 108 -32.46 10.46 15.69
CA SER A 108 -33.22 11.71 15.83
C SER A 108 -33.80 12.19 14.49
N ALA A 109 -33.10 12.00 13.37
CA ALA A 109 -33.60 12.32 12.04
C ALA A 109 -34.75 11.40 11.59
N MET A 110 -34.71 10.11 11.98
CA MET A 110 -35.82 9.18 11.73
C MET A 110 -37.07 9.53 12.53
N GLU A 111 -36.92 9.92 13.81
CA GLU A 111 -38.04 10.39 14.65
C GLU A 111 -38.72 11.64 14.06
N LYS A 112 -37.94 12.53 13.45
CA LYS A 112 -38.45 13.72 12.75
C LYS A 112 -39.05 13.42 11.37
N GLY A 113 -39.06 12.16 10.93
CA GLY A 113 -39.64 11.74 9.64
C GLY A 113 -38.90 12.27 8.41
N SER A 114 -37.64 12.69 8.54
CA SER A 114 -36.88 13.24 7.42
C SER A 114 -36.48 12.12 6.42
N PRO A 115 -36.77 12.27 5.12
CA PRO A 115 -36.33 11.28 4.11
C PRO A 115 -34.80 11.19 4.01
N SER A 116 -34.08 12.24 4.45
CA SER A 116 -32.61 12.27 4.51
C SER A 116 -32.03 11.34 5.58
N ALA A 117 -32.83 10.91 6.56
CA ALA A 117 -32.39 9.97 7.57
C ALA A 117 -31.97 8.65 6.93
N ARG A 118 -32.71 8.12 5.95
CA ARG A 118 -32.43 6.77 5.40
C ARG A 118 -31.03 6.61 4.77
N TYR A 119 -30.35 7.71 4.48
CA TYR A 119 -29.18 7.77 3.62
C TYR A 119 -27.88 8.19 4.35
N HIS A 120 -27.92 8.37 5.67
CA HIS A 120 -26.75 8.82 6.46
C HIS A 120 -26.09 10.08 5.88
N LEU A 121 -26.91 11.06 5.50
CA LEU A 121 -26.48 12.21 4.70
C LEU A 121 -25.39 13.04 5.39
N CYS A 122 -25.37 13.06 6.73
CA CYS A 122 -24.35 13.74 7.55
C CYS A 122 -22.92 13.32 7.19
N LEU A 123 -22.69 12.06 6.80
CA LEU A 123 -21.36 11.56 6.42
C LEU A 123 -20.94 11.99 5.01
N THR A 124 -21.92 12.21 4.13
CA THR A 124 -21.69 12.48 2.69
C THR A 124 -21.70 13.96 2.33
N LYS A 125 -22.25 14.81 3.20
CA LYS A 125 -22.22 16.26 3.03
C LYS A 125 -20.77 16.74 3.05
N LYS A 126 -20.46 17.69 2.17
CA LYS A 126 -19.14 18.31 2.09
C LYS A 126 -19.11 19.58 2.92
N PHE A 127 -18.04 19.73 3.68
CA PHE A 127 -17.75 20.87 4.52
C PHE A 127 -16.43 21.50 4.10
N ARG A 128 -16.24 22.77 4.46
CA ARG A 128 -14.99 23.48 4.25
C ARG A 128 -14.52 24.01 5.59
N ARG A 129 -13.21 23.94 5.79
CA ARG A 129 -12.53 24.44 6.98
C ARG A 129 -11.74 25.68 6.60
N TYR A 130 -11.62 26.59 7.55
CA TYR A 130 -10.64 27.67 7.50
C TYR A 130 -9.35 27.17 8.16
N GLU A 131 -8.25 27.22 7.43
CA GLU A 131 -6.93 26.93 7.96
C GLU A 131 -6.42 28.09 8.82
N SER A 132 -5.39 27.84 9.63
CA SER A 132 -4.80 28.82 10.54
C SER A 132 -4.10 29.97 9.81
N ASP A 133 -3.77 29.79 8.53
CA ASP A 133 -3.21 30.79 7.63
C ASP A 133 -4.28 31.68 6.97
N GLY A 134 -5.57 31.38 7.16
CA GLY A 134 -6.70 32.09 6.58
C GLY A 134 -7.18 31.53 5.25
N ASP A 135 -6.55 30.47 4.73
CA ASP A 135 -6.97 29.83 3.49
C ASP A 135 -8.15 28.87 3.71
N VAL A 136 -8.93 28.67 2.65
CA VAL A 136 -10.13 27.81 2.68
C VAL A 136 -9.80 26.47 2.04
N THR A 137 -10.04 25.38 2.78
CA THR A 137 -9.80 24.04 2.28
C THR A 137 -10.74 23.67 1.13
N ILE A 138 -10.27 22.72 0.31
CA ILE A 138 -11.11 22.05 -0.68
C ILE A 138 -12.28 21.38 0.07
N PRO A 139 -13.53 21.44 -0.45
CA PRO A 139 -14.66 20.81 0.21
C PRO A 139 -14.47 19.30 0.32
N THR A 140 -14.44 18.80 1.56
CA THR A 140 -14.30 17.37 1.89
C THR A 140 -15.50 16.91 2.70
N SER A 141 -15.93 15.66 2.48
CA SER A 141 -16.96 15.03 3.31
C SER A 141 -16.36 14.36 4.54
N ALA A 142 -17.18 14.08 5.56
CA ALA A 142 -16.72 13.30 6.71
C ALA A 142 -16.24 11.90 6.30
N LEU A 143 -16.88 11.28 5.30
CA LEU A 143 -16.44 10.00 4.76
C LEU A 143 -15.09 10.12 4.03
N GLU A 144 -14.89 11.16 3.21
CA GLU A 144 -13.61 11.43 2.54
C GLU A 144 -12.50 11.69 3.58
N ALA A 145 -12.76 12.52 4.59
CA ALA A 145 -11.82 12.80 5.67
C ALA A 145 -11.44 11.53 6.47
N ALA A 146 -12.41 10.64 6.74
CA ALA A 146 -12.13 9.36 7.40
C ALA A 146 -11.25 8.43 6.54
N ILE A 147 -11.44 8.44 5.22
CA ILE A 147 -10.60 7.69 4.27
C ILE A 147 -9.18 8.26 4.23
N ASP A 148 -9.05 9.59 4.09
CA ASP A 148 -7.75 10.26 3.99
C ASP A 148 -6.88 10.03 5.23
N GLN A 149 -7.52 9.95 6.40
CA GLN A 149 -6.84 9.68 7.68
C GLN A 149 -6.69 8.17 8.00
N ASN A 150 -7.19 7.27 7.15
CA ASN A 150 -7.24 5.83 7.40
C ASN A 150 -7.93 5.45 8.75
N CYS A 151 -9.02 6.14 9.11
CA CYS A 151 -9.76 5.87 10.34
C CYS A 151 -10.63 4.61 10.21
N VAL A 152 -10.03 3.44 10.43
CA VAL A 152 -10.68 2.13 10.26
C VAL A 152 -11.93 1.95 11.12
N PRO A 153 -11.99 2.34 12.41
CA PRO A 153 -13.19 2.14 13.24
C PRO A 153 -14.43 2.82 12.65
N VAL A 154 -14.31 4.11 12.32
CA VAL A 154 -15.40 4.90 11.73
C VAL A 154 -15.82 4.32 10.37
N LEU A 155 -14.87 3.89 9.54
CA LEU A 155 -15.16 3.27 8.24
C LEU A 155 -15.81 1.88 8.37
N ALA A 156 -15.48 1.14 9.43
CA ALA A 156 -16.05 -0.18 9.73
C ALA A 156 -17.45 -0.09 10.36
N SER A 157 -17.86 1.08 10.86
CA SER A 157 -19.18 1.32 11.44
C SER A 157 -20.33 0.93 10.51
N ILE A 158 -21.48 0.58 11.09
CA ILE A 158 -22.66 0.17 10.31
C ILE A 158 -23.23 1.35 9.53
N GLU A 159 -23.10 2.56 10.06
CA GLU A 159 -23.55 3.83 9.49
C GLU A 159 -22.74 4.18 8.25
N ALA A 160 -21.40 4.13 8.34
CA ALA A 160 -20.52 4.36 7.18
C ALA A 160 -20.76 3.31 6.09
N ARG A 161 -20.91 2.02 6.47
CA ARG A 161 -21.21 0.95 5.52
C ARG A 161 -22.56 1.16 4.82
N ARG A 162 -23.58 1.61 5.53
CA ARG A 162 -24.90 1.94 4.95
C ARG A 162 -24.82 3.14 4.01
N ALA A 163 -24.06 4.18 4.37
CA ALA A 163 -23.82 5.33 3.48
C ALA A 163 -23.14 4.90 2.18
N THR A 164 -22.07 4.10 2.27
CA THR A 164 -21.36 3.56 1.10
C THR A 164 -22.25 2.63 0.27
N GLN A 165 -23.05 1.77 0.91
CA GLN A 165 -24.02 0.91 0.21
C GLN A 165 -25.06 1.74 -0.54
N ALA A 166 -25.53 2.84 0.06
CA ALA A 166 -26.51 3.73 -0.53
C ALA A 166 -25.94 4.47 -1.76
N ILE A 167 -24.65 4.80 -1.76
CA ILE A 167 -23.91 5.31 -2.93
C ILE A 167 -23.76 4.20 -3.99
N TRP A 168 -23.36 3.00 -3.59
CA TRP A 168 -23.18 1.85 -4.49
C TRP A 168 -24.47 1.49 -5.25
N GLU A 169 -25.60 1.40 -4.55
CA GLU A 169 -26.91 1.11 -5.13
C GLU A 169 -27.45 2.24 -6.02
N GLY A 170 -26.88 3.44 -5.93
CA GLY A 170 -27.34 4.63 -6.66
C GLY A 170 -28.59 5.26 -6.05
N SER A 171 -28.83 5.05 -4.76
CA SER A 171 -29.86 5.76 -4.00
C SER A 171 -29.41 7.17 -3.63
N LEU A 172 -28.12 7.38 -3.41
CA LEU A 172 -27.49 8.70 -3.47
C LEU A 172 -26.80 8.83 -4.82
N VAL A 173 -27.14 9.88 -5.56
CA VAL A 173 -26.51 10.18 -6.84
C VAL A 173 -25.59 11.38 -6.69
N GLN A 174 -24.38 11.24 -7.21
CA GLN A 174 -23.41 12.32 -7.27
C GLN A 174 -23.85 13.35 -8.31
N LYS A 175 -23.93 14.62 -7.90
CA LYS A 175 -24.16 15.76 -8.78
C LYS A 175 -22.97 16.71 -8.72
N TYR A 176 -22.72 17.39 -9.82
CA TYR A 176 -21.71 18.44 -9.90
C TYR A 176 -22.36 19.80 -9.65
N SER A 177 -21.76 20.58 -8.77
CA SER A 177 -22.15 21.97 -8.54
C SER A 177 -21.57 22.86 -9.64
N GLN A 178 -22.16 24.05 -9.81
CA GLN A 178 -21.71 25.05 -10.78
C GLN A 178 -20.24 25.46 -10.57
N HIS A 179 -19.74 25.32 -9.34
CA HIS A 179 -18.35 25.60 -8.97
C HIS A 179 -17.42 24.37 -9.06
N GLY A 180 -17.85 23.29 -9.71
CA GLY A 180 -17.01 22.12 -10.00
C GLY A 180 -16.86 21.09 -8.86
N TYR A 181 -17.42 21.35 -7.67
CA TYR A 181 -17.39 20.36 -6.57
C TYR A 181 -18.56 19.37 -6.67
N THR A 182 -18.34 18.16 -6.17
CA THR A 182 -19.34 17.08 -6.17
C THR A 182 -20.15 17.10 -4.88
N TYR A 183 -21.44 16.79 -4.95
CA TYR A 183 -22.29 16.63 -3.77
C TYR A 183 -23.29 15.50 -3.99
N PHE A 184 -23.71 14.86 -2.91
CA PHE A 184 -24.63 13.73 -2.96
C PHE A 184 -26.06 14.21 -2.68
N VAL A 185 -26.98 13.77 -3.52
CA VAL A 185 -28.42 14.04 -3.36
C VAL A 185 -29.17 12.72 -3.35
N PRO A 186 -30.13 12.53 -2.43
CA PRO A 186 -31.06 11.42 -2.51
C PRO A 186 -31.78 11.41 -3.86
N TYR A 187 -31.69 10.31 -4.56
CA TYR A 187 -32.37 10.13 -5.83
C TYR A 187 -33.81 9.71 -5.57
N ASP A 188 -34.75 10.59 -5.90
CA ASP A 188 -36.17 10.26 -5.85
C ASP A 188 -36.54 9.48 -7.11
N ARG A 189 -37.08 8.28 -6.94
CA ARG A 189 -37.44 7.40 -8.06
C ARG A 189 -38.73 7.91 -8.67
N LYS A 190 -38.62 8.65 -9.76
CA LYS A 190 -39.77 8.86 -10.64
C LYS A 190 -40.09 7.53 -11.31
N ASP A 191 -41.19 6.91 -10.88
CA ASP A 191 -41.70 5.65 -11.43
C ASP A 191 -42.25 5.86 -12.85
N ASP A 192 -41.36 6.14 -13.80
CA ASP A 192 -41.71 6.20 -15.21
C ASP A 192 -41.61 4.79 -15.80
N GLY A 193 -42.77 4.18 -16.10
CA GLY A 193 -42.90 2.78 -16.53
C GLY A 193 -42.34 2.43 -17.92
N ALA A 194 -41.57 3.32 -18.56
CA ALA A 194 -40.98 3.04 -19.88
C ALA A 194 -39.68 2.24 -19.75
N PHE A 195 -39.53 1.15 -20.52
CA PHE A 195 -38.29 0.36 -20.53
C PHE A 195 -37.06 1.17 -20.96
N LEU A 196 -37.26 2.20 -21.81
CA LEU A 196 -36.20 3.10 -22.27
C LEU A 196 -35.86 4.22 -21.26
N SER A 197 -36.76 4.60 -20.35
CA SER A 197 -36.44 5.54 -19.26
C SER A 197 -35.59 4.87 -18.17
N HIS A 198 -35.57 3.54 -18.10
CA HIS A 198 -34.63 2.82 -17.24
C HIS A 198 -33.18 2.88 -17.77
N PHE A 199 -32.99 3.09 -19.07
CA PHE A 199 -31.69 3.33 -19.72
C PHE A 199 -31.33 4.83 -19.78
N HIS A 200 -31.56 5.57 -18.69
CA HIS A 200 -31.09 6.95 -18.62
C HIS A 200 -29.55 6.99 -18.48
N PRO A 201 -28.83 7.78 -19.30
CA PRO A 201 -27.37 7.96 -19.19
C PRO A 201 -26.92 8.40 -17.80
N SER A 202 -27.79 9.09 -17.05
CA SER A 202 -27.56 9.48 -15.66
C SER A 202 -27.39 8.31 -14.70
N ARG A 203 -27.88 7.10 -15.05
CA ARG A 203 -27.69 5.87 -14.27
C ARG A 203 -26.35 5.20 -14.52
N LEU A 204 -25.69 5.42 -15.67
CA LEU A 204 -24.33 4.92 -15.93
C LEU A 204 -23.30 5.55 -14.98
N GLY A 205 -23.61 6.71 -14.40
CA GLY A 205 -22.78 7.34 -13.37
C GLY A 205 -22.84 6.65 -11.99
N VAL A 206 -23.74 5.67 -11.78
CA VAL A 206 -23.80 4.92 -10.52
C VAL A 206 -22.72 3.83 -10.52
N PRO A 207 -21.94 3.70 -9.43
CA PRO A 207 -20.83 2.75 -9.34
C PRO A 207 -21.22 1.31 -9.69
N LYS A 208 -22.37 0.83 -9.19
CA LYS A 208 -22.84 -0.55 -9.44
C LYS A 208 -23.04 -0.86 -10.92
N TYR A 209 -23.64 0.05 -11.70
CA TYR A 209 -23.86 -0.20 -13.12
C TYR A 209 -22.55 -0.12 -13.90
N SER A 210 -21.70 0.86 -13.59
CA SER A 210 -20.34 0.94 -14.14
C SER A 210 -19.55 -0.34 -13.89
N TYR A 211 -19.57 -0.85 -12.66
CA TYR A 211 -18.93 -2.10 -12.27
C TYR A 211 -19.45 -3.31 -13.06
N VAL A 212 -20.77 -3.48 -13.16
CA VAL A 212 -21.36 -4.60 -13.93
C VAL A 212 -21.00 -4.51 -15.41
N THR A 213 -21.06 -3.32 -16.01
CA THR A 213 -20.66 -3.12 -17.42
C THR A 213 -19.19 -3.46 -17.63
N ASN A 214 -18.29 -3.04 -16.73
CA ASN A 214 -16.88 -3.37 -16.79
C ASN A 214 -16.63 -4.88 -16.70
N ILE A 215 -17.34 -5.60 -15.83
CA ILE A 215 -17.25 -7.07 -15.76
C ILE A 215 -17.69 -7.71 -17.07
N VAL A 216 -18.80 -7.26 -17.65
CA VAL A 216 -19.32 -7.81 -18.91
C VAL A 216 -18.31 -7.60 -20.05
N LEU A 217 -17.72 -6.40 -20.16
CA LEU A 217 -16.68 -6.09 -21.15
C LEU A 217 -15.41 -6.93 -20.91
N TRP A 218 -15.04 -7.15 -19.65
CA TRP A 218 -13.87 -7.97 -19.30
C TRP A 218 -14.08 -9.45 -19.61
N ILE A 219 -15.26 -10.02 -19.31
CA ILE A 219 -15.61 -11.40 -19.69
C ILE A 219 -15.63 -11.55 -21.21
N PHE A 220 -16.17 -10.55 -21.92
CA PHE A 220 -16.16 -10.53 -23.38
C PHE A 220 -14.72 -10.49 -23.93
N PHE A 221 -13.85 -9.67 -23.35
CA PHE A 221 -12.42 -9.65 -23.67
C PHE A 221 -11.76 -11.01 -23.46
N LEU A 222 -12.01 -11.67 -22.33
CA LEU A 222 -11.47 -12.99 -22.03
C LEU A 222 -11.93 -14.05 -23.06
N ALA A 223 -13.18 -13.98 -23.49
CA ALA A 223 -13.71 -14.88 -24.53
C ALA A 223 -13.00 -14.68 -25.87
N VAL A 224 -12.85 -13.42 -26.31
CA VAL A 224 -12.13 -13.06 -27.54
C VAL A 224 -10.65 -13.49 -27.44
N PHE A 225 -10.00 -13.23 -26.30
CA PHE A 225 -8.62 -13.65 -26.03
C PHE A 225 -8.45 -15.17 -26.10
N THR A 226 -9.38 -15.93 -25.54
CA THR A 226 -9.36 -17.39 -25.58
C THR A 226 -9.56 -17.92 -27.00
N VAL A 227 -10.40 -17.29 -27.82
CA VAL A 227 -10.57 -17.66 -29.23
C VAL A 227 -9.28 -17.38 -30.02
N GLN A 228 -8.66 -16.22 -29.82
CA GLN A 228 -7.45 -15.82 -30.53
C GLN A 228 -6.24 -16.69 -30.18
N THR A 229 -6.12 -17.14 -28.92
CA THR A 229 -4.99 -17.96 -28.47
C THR A 229 -5.05 -19.43 -28.92
N ARG A 230 -6.20 -19.91 -29.43
CA ARG A 230 -6.37 -21.32 -29.85
C ARG A 230 -5.68 -21.67 -31.17
N THR A 231 -5.52 -20.74 -32.09
CA THR A 231 -4.98 -21.05 -33.42
C THR A 231 -4.02 -19.99 -33.94
N LEU A 232 -2.83 -20.41 -34.36
CA LEU A 232 -1.92 -19.62 -35.19
C LEU A 232 -2.51 -19.56 -36.62
N LYS A 233 -3.22 -18.47 -36.94
CA LYS A 233 -3.80 -18.23 -38.28
C LYS A 233 -3.38 -16.86 -38.82
N SER A 234 -3.70 -16.64 -40.10
CA SER A 234 -3.70 -15.30 -40.71
C SER A 234 -4.64 -14.36 -39.96
N PHE A 235 -4.50 -13.05 -40.22
CA PHE A 235 -5.34 -12.03 -39.60
C PHE A 235 -6.84 -12.36 -39.70
N ASP A 236 -7.53 -12.32 -38.57
CA ASP A 236 -8.95 -12.66 -38.44
C ASP A 236 -9.72 -11.48 -37.82
N VAL A 237 -11.04 -11.45 -37.99
CA VAL A 237 -11.92 -10.41 -37.44
C VAL A 237 -11.80 -10.37 -35.90
N PHE A 238 -11.69 -11.53 -35.26
CA PHE A 238 -11.49 -11.64 -33.80
C PHE A 238 -10.17 -11.03 -33.33
N GLU A 239 -9.12 -11.12 -34.16
CA GLU A 239 -7.85 -10.48 -33.87
C GLU A 239 -8.00 -8.95 -33.89
N GLY A 240 -8.72 -8.41 -34.89
CA GLY A 240 -9.03 -6.98 -34.95
C GLY A 240 -9.81 -6.50 -33.72
N ILE A 241 -10.84 -7.26 -33.29
CA ILE A 241 -11.62 -6.95 -32.09
C ILE A 241 -10.73 -6.97 -30.84
N LEU A 242 -9.86 -7.98 -30.70
CA LEU A 242 -8.93 -8.08 -29.58
C LEU A 242 -8.04 -6.84 -29.46
N TRP A 243 -7.45 -6.38 -30.57
CA TRP A 243 -6.56 -5.21 -30.54
C TRP A 243 -7.31 -3.90 -30.31
N VAL A 244 -8.54 -3.75 -30.83
CA VAL A 244 -9.38 -2.59 -30.53
C VAL A 244 -9.74 -2.55 -29.03
N MET A 245 -10.10 -3.70 -28.45
CA MET A 245 -10.37 -3.80 -27.02
C MET A 245 -9.13 -3.54 -26.18
N ALA A 246 -7.98 -4.12 -26.54
CA ALA A 246 -6.72 -3.91 -25.85
C ALA A 246 -6.31 -2.43 -25.87
N ALA A 247 -6.48 -1.74 -27.00
CA ALA A 247 -6.26 -0.30 -27.07
C ALA A 247 -7.21 0.48 -26.14
N GLY A 248 -8.47 0.04 -26.01
CA GLY A 248 -9.42 0.59 -25.06
C GLY A 248 -8.95 0.48 -23.61
N TYR A 249 -8.50 -0.71 -23.19
CA TYR A 249 -7.98 -0.93 -21.82
C TYR A 249 -6.70 -0.12 -21.55
N ILE A 250 -5.76 -0.08 -22.50
CA ILE A 250 -4.55 0.74 -22.37
C ILE A 250 -4.90 2.23 -22.17
N VAL A 251 -5.86 2.75 -22.95
CA VAL A 251 -6.28 4.15 -22.80
C VAL A 251 -6.98 4.39 -21.45
N GLU A 252 -7.81 3.44 -21.00
CA GLU A 252 -8.44 3.51 -19.68
C GLU A 252 -7.39 3.57 -18.57
N ASP A 253 -6.39 2.69 -18.59
CA ASP A 253 -5.38 2.60 -17.56
C ASP A 253 -4.38 3.77 -17.60
N VAL A 254 -4.03 4.27 -18.79
CA VAL A 254 -3.31 5.55 -18.92
C VAL A 254 -4.13 6.69 -18.30
N SER A 255 -5.44 6.76 -18.58
CA SER A 255 -6.31 7.80 -18.00
C SER A 255 -6.39 7.67 -16.46
N ARG A 256 -6.39 6.44 -15.94
CA ARG A 256 -6.37 6.14 -14.50
C ARG A 256 -5.08 6.65 -13.87
N TRP A 257 -3.92 6.40 -14.50
CA TRP A 257 -2.63 6.87 -14.00
C TRP A 257 -2.53 8.40 -14.01
N THR A 258 -3.07 9.08 -15.04
CA THR A 258 -3.05 10.55 -15.05
C THR A 258 -3.87 11.17 -13.92
N LYS A 259 -4.94 10.50 -13.47
CA LYS A 259 -5.80 10.96 -12.37
C LYS A 259 -5.21 10.66 -10.99
N ILE A 260 -4.45 9.57 -10.85
CA ILE A 260 -3.72 9.22 -9.64
C ILE A 260 -2.45 10.08 -9.59
N SER A 261 -2.61 11.37 -9.25
CA SER A 261 -1.49 12.27 -9.03
C SER A 261 -0.83 11.98 -7.68
N GLY A 262 0.06 10.97 -7.61
CA GLY A 262 0.91 10.72 -6.45
C GLY A 262 1.65 9.37 -6.46
N LEU A 263 2.92 9.37 -6.04
CA LEU A 263 3.76 8.15 -5.88
C LEU A 263 3.37 7.28 -4.67
N GLY A 264 2.46 7.76 -3.82
CA GLY A 264 2.04 7.10 -2.58
C GLY A 264 0.95 6.03 -2.74
N ALA A 265 0.33 5.91 -3.92
CA ALA A 265 -0.80 5.01 -4.16
C ALA A 265 -0.54 3.98 -5.26
N ILE A 266 0.71 3.51 -5.39
CA ILE A 266 1.02 2.38 -6.29
C ILE A 266 0.53 1.09 -5.61
N GLU A 267 -0.70 0.71 -5.94
CA GLU A 267 -1.25 -0.57 -5.53
C GLU A 267 -0.61 -1.72 -6.32
N PHE A 268 -0.51 -2.90 -5.69
CA PHE A 268 -0.03 -4.13 -6.34
C PHE A 268 -0.74 -4.40 -7.67
N TRP A 269 -2.05 -4.14 -7.72
CA TRP A 269 -2.87 -4.35 -8.90
C TRP A 269 -2.51 -3.43 -10.07
N THR A 270 -2.08 -2.20 -9.78
CA THR A 270 -1.61 -1.25 -10.79
C THR A 270 -0.36 -1.79 -11.48
N ILE A 271 0.59 -2.34 -10.72
CA ILE A 271 1.83 -2.93 -11.27
C ILE A 271 1.51 -4.09 -12.21
N MET A 272 0.57 -4.95 -11.83
CA MET A 272 0.11 -6.05 -12.67
C MET A 272 -0.55 -5.57 -13.96
N ASP A 273 -1.29 -4.46 -13.93
CA ASP A 273 -1.89 -3.85 -15.11
C ASP A 273 -0.80 -3.28 -16.04
N ILE A 274 0.15 -2.51 -15.50
CA ILE A 274 1.29 -1.98 -16.28
C ILE A 274 2.01 -3.11 -17.01
N PHE A 275 2.25 -4.22 -16.32
CA PHE A 275 2.98 -5.36 -16.89
C PHE A 275 2.16 -6.08 -17.97
N THR A 276 0.86 -6.27 -17.75
CA THR A 276 -0.06 -6.89 -18.72
C THR A 276 -0.17 -6.03 -19.97
N ASP A 277 -0.42 -4.72 -19.80
CA ASP A 277 -0.53 -3.76 -20.90
C ASP A 277 0.78 -3.60 -21.66
N GLY A 278 1.91 -3.58 -20.95
CA GLY A 278 3.24 -3.54 -21.56
C GLY A 278 3.52 -4.74 -22.46
N LEU A 279 3.15 -5.95 -22.03
CA LEU A 279 3.30 -7.16 -22.83
C LEU A 279 2.30 -7.22 -24.00
N LEU A 280 1.06 -6.75 -23.81
CA LEU A 280 0.08 -6.63 -24.89
C LEU A 280 0.56 -5.63 -25.95
N LEU A 281 1.08 -4.49 -25.54
CA LEU A 281 1.65 -3.48 -26.43
C LEU A 281 2.87 -4.01 -27.17
N LEU A 282 3.76 -4.74 -26.50
CA LEU A 282 4.92 -5.36 -27.13
C LEU A 282 4.50 -6.41 -28.17
N SER A 283 3.53 -7.26 -27.84
CA SER A 283 2.94 -8.22 -28.78
C SER A 283 2.32 -7.50 -29.99
N PHE A 284 1.58 -6.41 -29.78
CA PHE A 284 1.02 -5.59 -30.84
C PHE A 284 2.10 -4.98 -31.74
N CYS A 285 3.17 -4.42 -31.17
CA CYS A 285 4.31 -3.88 -31.93
C CYS A 285 4.96 -4.93 -32.83
N PHE A 286 5.20 -6.15 -32.31
CA PHE A 286 5.69 -7.26 -33.14
C PHE A 286 4.68 -7.68 -34.20
N ARG A 287 3.39 -7.59 -33.91
CA ARG A 287 2.34 -7.90 -34.87
C ARG A 287 2.30 -6.90 -36.03
N VAL A 288 2.41 -5.60 -35.74
CA VAL A 288 2.55 -4.55 -36.76
C VAL A 288 3.84 -4.73 -37.55
N ALA A 289 4.96 -5.03 -36.89
CA ALA A 289 6.24 -5.32 -37.55
C ALA A 289 6.17 -6.54 -38.48
N SER A 290 5.38 -7.56 -38.11
CA SER A 290 5.11 -8.73 -38.96
C SER A 290 4.43 -8.32 -40.27
N PHE A 291 3.46 -7.40 -40.26
CA PHE A 291 2.81 -6.92 -41.49
C PHE A 291 3.75 -6.09 -42.40
N VAL A 292 4.70 -5.35 -41.81
CA VAL A 292 5.67 -4.55 -42.58
C VAL A 292 6.79 -5.42 -43.15
N ALA A 293 7.17 -6.49 -42.45
CA ALA A 293 8.24 -7.39 -42.90
C ALA A 293 7.77 -8.31 -44.03
N HIS A 294 8.65 -8.59 -44.99
CA HIS A 294 8.38 -9.53 -46.10
C HIS A 294 9.37 -10.71 -46.06
N GLY A 295 8.92 -11.89 -46.51
CA GLY A 295 9.73 -13.12 -46.54
C GLY A 295 9.91 -13.77 -45.15
N LYS A 296 11.04 -14.47 -44.93
CA LYS A 296 11.29 -15.27 -43.69
C LYS A 296 11.21 -14.48 -42.37
N LYS A 297 11.34 -13.15 -42.42
CA LYS A 297 11.22 -12.27 -41.24
C LYS A 297 9.76 -12.12 -40.78
N HIS A 298 8.79 -12.24 -41.68
CA HIS A 298 7.36 -12.19 -41.37
C HIS A 298 6.99 -13.26 -40.34
N ASP A 299 7.36 -14.51 -40.62
CA ASP A 299 7.02 -15.66 -39.77
C ASP A 299 7.71 -15.59 -38.41
N THR A 300 8.93 -15.04 -38.35
CA THR A 300 9.67 -14.86 -37.10
C THR A 300 9.00 -13.83 -36.20
N TYR A 301 8.57 -12.69 -36.75
CA TYR A 301 7.86 -11.67 -35.97
C TYR A 301 6.47 -12.12 -35.55
N GLN A 302 5.77 -12.87 -36.40
CA GLN A 302 4.48 -13.47 -36.06
C GLN A 302 4.61 -14.46 -34.89
N LEU A 303 5.62 -15.33 -34.90
CA LEU A 303 5.89 -16.26 -33.82
C LEU A 303 6.20 -15.52 -32.50
N ARG A 304 7.02 -14.47 -32.55
CA ARG A 304 7.34 -13.66 -31.36
C ARG A 304 6.11 -12.94 -30.80
N ALA A 305 5.28 -12.36 -31.66
CA ALA A 305 4.03 -11.72 -31.24
C ALA A 305 3.13 -12.72 -30.49
N PHE A 306 2.99 -13.94 -31.01
CA PHE A 306 2.23 -15.01 -30.38
C PHE A 306 2.85 -15.49 -29.06
N GLN A 307 4.18 -15.59 -28.97
CA GLN A 307 4.88 -15.94 -27.72
C GLN A 307 4.62 -14.91 -26.62
N PHE A 308 4.71 -13.61 -26.93
CA PHE A 308 4.38 -12.57 -25.96
C PHE A 308 2.90 -12.61 -25.56
N LEU A 309 1.98 -12.85 -26.51
CA LEU A 309 0.55 -13.01 -26.22
C LEU A 309 0.29 -14.23 -25.31
N ALA A 310 1.04 -15.32 -25.48
CA ALA A 310 0.95 -16.49 -24.60
C ALA A 310 1.49 -16.21 -23.19
N CYS A 311 2.57 -15.42 -23.07
CA CYS A 311 3.10 -14.96 -21.78
C CYS A 311 2.11 -14.06 -21.01
N VAL A 312 1.23 -13.36 -21.73
CA VAL A 312 0.17 -12.53 -21.13
C VAL A 312 -0.94 -13.38 -20.51
N ALA A 313 -1.18 -14.60 -21.01
CA ALA A 313 -2.33 -15.41 -20.59
C ALA A 313 -2.41 -15.64 -19.06
N PRO A 314 -1.34 -16.06 -18.35
CA PRO A 314 -1.40 -16.22 -16.90
C PRO A 314 -1.72 -14.92 -16.16
N LEU A 315 -1.28 -13.76 -16.66
CA LEU A 315 -1.54 -12.46 -16.04
C LEU A 315 -3.02 -12.06 -16.17
N ILE A 316 -3.61 -12.26 -17.35
CA ILE A 316 -5.05 -12.05 -17.56
C ILE A 316 -5.87 -12.93 -16.61
N TRP A 317 -5.46 -14.19 -16.41
CA TRP A 317 -6.14 -15.07 -15.45
C TRP A 317 -5.99 -14.62 -14.00
N ILE A 318 -4.85 -14.04 -13.62
CA ILE A 318 -4.68 -13.43 -12.29
C ILE A 318 -5.59 -12.21 -12.14
N GLN A 319 -5.78 -11.41 -13.20
CA GLN A 319 -6.71 -10.27 -13.18
C GLN A 319 -8.18 -10.69 -12.99
N LEU A 320 -8.56 -11.95 -13.25
CA LEU A 320 -9.90 -12.47 -12.91
C LEU A 320 -10.24 -12.27 -11.43
N LEU A 321 -9.22 -12.27 -10.56
CA LEU A 321 -9.41 -12.01 -9.13
C LEU A 321 -9.96 -10.60 -8.86
N LYS A 322 -9.68 -9.62 -9.73
CA LYS A 322 -10.27 -8.26 -9.62
C LYS A 322 -11.77 -8.27 -9.86
N VAL A 323 -12.25 -9.12 -10.77
CA VAL A 323 -13.68 -9.31 -10.99
C VAL A 323 -14.32 -9.97 -9.77
N ALA A 324 -13.61 -10.92 -9.14
CA ALA A 324 -14.10 -11.59 -7.94
C ALA A 324 -14.16 -10.67 -6.71
N ASP A 325 -13.40 -9.56 -6.68
CA ASP A 325 -13.31 -8.65 -5.54
C ASP A 325 -14.65 -8.00 -5.15
N GLY A 326 -15.57 -7.81 -6.09
CA GLY A 326 -16.90 -7.25 -5.77
C GLY A 326 -17.80 -8.18 -4.96
N PHE A 327 -17.42 -9.45 -4.78
CA PHE A 327 -18.10 -10.35 -3.86
C PHE A 327 -17.44 -10.29 -2.48
N VAL A 328 -18.22 -9.97 -1.45
CA VAL A 328 -17.74 -9.81 -0.05
C VAL A 328 -16.84 -10.96 0.43
N TYR A 329 -17.20 -12.20 0.07
CA TYR A 329 -16.42 -13.39 0.42
C TYR A 329 -15.05 -13.40 -0.27
N PHE A 330 -15.01 -13.25 -1.59
CA PHE A 330 -13.77 -13.29 -2.36
C PHE A 330 -12.89 -12.06 -2.12
N GLY A 331 -13.46 -10.87 -1.94
CA GLY A 331 -12.69 -9.67 -1.60
C GLY A 331 -11.94 -9.83 -0.27
N THR A 332 -12.61 -10.37 0.76
CA THR A 332 -11.95 -10.65 2.05
C THR A 332 -10.80 -11.66 1.89
N LEU A 333 -11.01 -12.73 1.11
CA LEU A 333 -9.97 -13.71 0.84
C LEU A 333 -8.78 -13.11 0.09
N THR A 334 -9.03 -12.28 -0.93
CA THR A 334 -8.00 -11.61 -1.73
C THR A 334 -7.11 -10.73 -0.85
N VAL A 335 -7.70 -9.92 0.04
CA VAL A 335 -6.94 -9.07 0.97
C VAL A 335 -6.06 -9.91 1.93
N ILE A 336 -6.59 -11.02 2.45
CA ILE A 336 -5.83 -11.93 3.32
C ILE A 336 -4.66 -12.55 2.55
N ILE A 337 -4.91 -13.08 1.36
CA ILE A 337 -3.88 -13.71 0.51
C ILE A 337 -2.76 -12.71 0.19
N LEU A 338 -3.12 -11.48 -0.21
CA LEU A 338 -2.12 -10.44 -0.50
C LEU A 338 -1.30 -10.05 0.73
N ARG A 339 -1.94 -9.94 1.90
CA ARG A 339 -1.23 -9.67 3.16
C ARG A 339 -0.25 -10.79 3.50
N MET A 340 -0.67 -12.04 3.38
CA MET A 340 0.20 -13.20 3.62
C MET A 340 1.35 -13.27 2.60
N PHE A 341 1.09 -12.93 1.33
CA PHE A 341 2.12 -12.88 0.31
C PHE A 341 3.17 -11.81 0.61
N LYS A 342 2.76 -10.63 1.05
CA LYS A 342 3.67 -9.56 1.47
C LYS A 342 4.60 -9.99 2.62
N GLU A 343 4.07 -10.66 3.63
CA GLU A 343 4.90 -11.21 4.72
C GLU A 343 5.86 -12.28 4.21
N SER A 344 5.43 -13.14 3.29
CA SER A 344 6.29 -14.17 2.69
C SER A 344 7.35 -13.60 1.74
N ALA A 345 7.13 -12.43 1.13
CA ALA A 345 8.08 -11.80 0.21
C ALA A 345 9.40 -11.43 0.90
N ILE A 346 9.34 -11.07 2.18
CA ILE A 346 10.52 -10.82 3.01
C ILE A 346 11.36 -12.11 3.12
N PHE A 347 10.71 -13.24 3.37
CA PHE A 347 11.38 -14.54 3.43
C PHE A 347 12.03 -14.91 2.08
N PHE A 348 11.32 -14.72 0.96
CA PHE A 348 11.90 -14.98 -0.36
C PHE A 348 13.09 -14.07 -0.68
N THR A 349 13.07 -12.82 -0.22
CA THR A 349 14.18 -11.88 -0.40
C THR A 349 15.43 -12.35 0.35
N LEU A 350 15.28 -12.82 1.59
CA LEU A 350 16.38 -13.42 2.35
C LEU A 350 16.92 -14.69 1.68
N LEU A 351 16.04 -15.55 1.17
CA LEU A 351 16.44 -16.75 0.44
C LEU A 351 17.21 -16.41 -0.85
N ALA A 352 16.77 -15.43 -1.62
CA ALA A 352 17.45 -14.98 -2.83
C ALA A 352 18.87 -14.46 -2.54
N LEU A 353 19.06 -13.71 -1.44
CA LEU A 353 20.38 -13.22 -1.01
C LEU A 353 21.31 -14.39 -0.69
N VAL A 354 20.81 -15.40 0.04
CA VAL A 354 21.57 -16.62 0.34
C VAL A 354 21.95 -17.36 -0.95
N MET A 355 21.01 -17.48 -1.91
CA MET A 355 21.28 -18.11 -3.21
C MET A 355 22.35 -17.35 -4.01
N ILE A 356 22.34 -16.01 -3.99
CA ILE A 356 23.39 -15.19 -4.62
C ILE A 356 24.74 -15.42 -3.93
N GLY A 357 24.76 -15.47 -2.59
CA GLY A 357 25.98 -15.76 -1.81
C GLY A 357 26.59 -17.12 -2.16
N PHE A 358 25.76 -18.16 -2.27
CA PHE A 358 26.22 -19.48 -2.73
C PHE A 358 26.68 -19.45 -4.19
N GLY A 359 25.97 -18.75 -5.07
CA GLY A 359 26.39 -18.56 -6.46
C GLY A 359 27.78 -17.93 -6.56
N HIS A 360 28.05 -16.90 -5.74
CA HIS A 360 29.36 -16.28 -5.65
C HIS A 360 30.44 -17.25 -5.14
N ALA A 361 30.14 -18.03 -4.11
CA ALA A 361 31.06 -19.02 -3.56
C ALA A 361 31.42 -20.11 -4.60
N PHE A 362 30.44 -20.58 -5.38
CA PHE A 362 30.68 -21.55 -6.44
C PHE A 362 31.54 -20.99 -7.57
N LEU A 363 31.31 -19.74 -7.99
CA LEU A 363 32.18 -19.08 -8.98
C LEU A 363 33.63 -18.94 -8.47
N ALA A 364 33.83 -18.65 -7.19
CA ALA A 364 35.17 -18.57 -6.59
C ALA A 364 35.88 -19.93 -6.50
N LEU A 365 35.13 -21.01 -6.22
CA LEU A 365 35.65 -22.37 -6.23
C LEU A 365 36.06 -22.81 -7.64
N ASP A 366 35.24 -22.50 -8.65
CA ASP A 366 35.54 -22.82 -10.06
C ASP A 366 36.82 -22.11 -10.53
N ALA A 367 36.98 -20.82 -10.21
CA ALA A 367 38.21 -20.07 -10.49
C ALA A 367 39.46 -20.63 -9.77
N ALA A 368 39.31 -21.14 -8.55
CA ALA A 368 40.40 -21.76 -7.81
C ALA A 368 40.82 -23.10 -8.43
N ASP A 369 39.87 -23.89 -8.93
CA ASP A 369 40.16 -25.16 -9.60
C ASP A 369 40.80 -24.97 -10.98
N GLU A 370 40.41 -23.95 -11.76
CA GLU A 370 41.09 -23.58 -13.01
C GLU A 370 42.57 -23.20 -12.76
N SER A 371 42.83 -22.42 -11.71
CA SER A 371 44.21 -22.08 -11.31
C SER A 371 45.04 -23.28 -10.84
N ARG A 372 44.39 -24.36 -10.35
CA ARG A 372 45.08 -25.60 -9.97
C ARG A 372 45.46 -26.45 -11.17
N VAL A 373 44.60 -26.54 -12.20
CA VAL A 373 44.94 -27.31 -13.41
C VAL A 373 46.07 -26.66 -14.20
N ASP A 374 46.13 -25.34 -14.29
CA ASP A 374 47.24 -24.63 -14.95
C ASP A 374 48.57 -24.87 -14.23
N ASN A 375 48.56 -24.82 -12.90
CA ASN A 375 49.75 -25.11 -12.10
C ASN A 375 50.20 -26.58 -12.22
N VAL A 376 49.29 -27.54 -12.37
CA VAL A 376 49.63 -28.97 -12.56
C VAL A 376 50.14 -29.24 -13.98
N VAL A 377 49.59 -28.62 -15.02
CA VAL A 377 50.08 -28.75 -16.40
C VAL A 377 51.48 -28.15 -16.55
N VAL A 378 51.75 -27.00 -15.92
CA VAL A 378 53.09 -26.41 -15.88
C VAL A 378 54.06 -27.29 -15.07
N LYS A 379 53.65 -27.87 -13.93
CA LYS A 379 54.51 -28.76 -13.14
C LYS A 379 54.74 -30.12 -13.80
N ALA A 380 53.79 -30.65 -14.57
CA ALA A 380 53.96 -31.87 -15.36
C ALA A 380 54.83 -31.62 -16.61
N GLY A 381 54.69 -30.46 -17.26
CA GLY A 381 55.51 -30.05 -18.40
C GLY A 381 56.97 -29.70 -18.05
N VAL A 382 57.22 -29.22 -16.83
CA VAL A 382 58.57 -28.92 -16.32
C VAL A 382 59.18 -30.10 -15.56
N GLY A 383 58.37 -30.89 -14.83
CA GLY A 383 58.81 -32.08 -14.10
C GLY A 383 59.28 -33.24 -15.00
N GLY A 384 58.82 -33.29 -16.25
CA GLY A 384 59.27 -34.27 -17.26
C GLY A 384 60.62 -33.93 -17.93
N LYS A 385 61.10 -32.68 -17.82
CA LYS A 385 62.41 -32.29 -18.39
C LYS A 385 63.54 -32.32 -17.37
N GLN A 386 63.26 -32.15 -16.07
CA GLN A 386 64.30 -32.16 -15.04
C GLN A 386 64.76 -33.57 -14.65
N THR A 387 63.93 -34.62 -14.86
CA THR A 387 64.29 -36.01 -14.52
C THR A 387 65.14 -36.73 -15.56
N VAL A 388 65.31 -36.16 -16.77
CA VAL A 388 66.14 -36.76 -17.83
C VAL A 388 67.53 -36.10 -17.93
N LEU A 389 67.72 -34.89 -17.39
CA LEU A 389 69.02 -34.20 -17.42
C LEU A 389 69.89 -34.39 -16.17
N ASP A 390 69.37 -34.95 -15.07
CA ASP A 390 70.13 -35.14 -13.81
C ASP A 390 70.78 -36.53 -13.67
N LYS A 391 70.69 -37.39 -14.71
CA LYS A 391 71.33 -38.73 -14.73
C LYS A 391 72.62 -38.80 -15.56
N ALA A 392 73.10 -37.68 -16.08
CA ALA A 392 74.29 -37.62 -16.92
C ALA A 392 75.24 -36.48 -16.54
N GLN A 393 75.64 -36.37 -15.26
CA GLN A 393 76.97 -35.88 -14.88
C GLN A 393 77.20 -36.10 -13.36
N LYS A 394 78.10 -37.01 -13.00
CA LYS A 394 78.67 -37.17 -11.64
C LYS A 394 80.16 -37.50 -11.85
N PRO A 395 81.12 -37.19 -10.95
CA PRO A 395 81.28 -36.10 -9.98
C PRO A 395 82.67 -35.39 -10.09
N THR A 396 82.89 -34.23 -9.46
CA THR A 396 84.19 -33.89 -8.83
C THR A 396 83.97 -32.94 -7.65
N ARG A 397 84.73 -33.15 -6.59
CA ARG A 397 84.67 -32.54 -5.24
C ARG A 397 85.08 -31.06 -5.26
N ASP A 398 84.54 -30.28 -4.32
CA ASP A 398 85.35 -29.48 -3.38
C ASP A 398 84.54 -29.12 -2.11
N PRO A 399 85.16 -29.06 -0.91
CA PRO A 399 84.47 -28.98 0.38
C PRO A 399 84.72 -27.61 1.04
N LEU A 400 83.81 -26.63 0.94
CA LEU A 400 83.97 -25.37 1.69
C LEU A 400 82.72 -24.52 1.89
N CYS A 401 81.52 -25.09 1.80
CA CYS A 401 80.26 -24.35 2.05
C CYS A 401 79.24 -25.12 2.90
N GLN A 402 79.71 -26.07 3.73
CA GLN A 402 78.93 -26.66 4.82
C GLN A 402 79.48 -26.17 6.15
N LEU A 403 79.11 -24.95 6.53
CA LEU A 403 79.14 -24.41 7.88
C LEU A 403 78.56 -22.99 7.76
N LEU A 404 77.59 -22.62 8.60
CA LEU A 404 76.98 -21.28 8.77
C LEU A 404 75.58 -21.01 8.19
N SER A 405 74.69 -22.01 8.09
CA SER A 405 73.25 -21.68 8.14
C SER A 405 72.39 -22.80 8.70
N SER A 406 72.69 -23.19 9.95
CA SER A 406 71.76 -23.97 10.77
C SER A 406 71.94 -23.61 12.25
N ARG A 407 71.16 -22.63 12.74
CA ARG A 407 70.69 -22.56 14.14
C ARG A 407 70.01 -21.22 14.45
N VAL A 408 69.06 -21.33 15.40
CA VAL A 408 68.43 -20.27 16.21
C VAL A 408 67.20 -19.66 15.57
N GLU A 409 66.01 -19.57 16.17
CA GLU A 409 65.29 -20.33 17.20
C GLU A 409 63.87 -19.74 17.21
N SER A 410 62.95 -20.57 17.68
CA SER A 410 61.59 -20.33 18.16
C SER A 410 61.34 -19.07 19.02
N SER A 411 60.28 -18.32 18.64
CA SER A 411 59.16 -17.75 19.45
C SER A 411 59.42 -16.84 20.69
N PRO A 412 58.39 -16.22 21.32
CA PRO A 412 57.41 -15.21 20.86
C PRO A 412 57.40 -13.95 21.79
N PHE A 413 56.76 -12.84 21.42
CA PHE A 413 56.39 -11.81 22.41
C PHE A 413 55.10 -11.03 22.07
N PHE A 414 54.37 -10.75 23.16
CA PHE A 414 53.02 -10.24 23.33
C PHE A 414 53.04 -8.70 23.51
N LEU A 415 51.92 -8.02 23.18
CA LEU A 415 51.29 -6.85 23.84
C LEU A 415 50.41 -6.11 22.79
N SER A 416 49.07 -6.18 22.84
CA SER A 416 48.15 -5.39 23.70
C SER A 416 48.33 -3.87 23.46
N ARG A 417 47.35 -3.05 23.07
CA ARG A 417 46.00 -2.90 23.63
C ARG A 417 45.11 -1.98 22.75
N SER A 418 43.81 -2.10 23.01
CA SER A 418 42.57 -1.51 22.50
C SER A 418 42.35 0.03 22.40
N SER A 419 41.59 0.41 21.35
CA SER A 419 40.41 1.32 21.28
C SER A 419 40.57 2.85 21.49
N PRO A 420 39.52 3.67 21.25
CA PRO A 420 38.67 3.81 20.05
C PRO A 420 38.50 5.30 19.64
N GLN A 421 37.92 5.56 18.46
CA GLN A 421 37.02 6.70 18.20
C GLN A 421 35.92 6.25 17.23
#